data_AF-A0A550GY54-F1
#
_entry.id   AF-A0A550GY54-F1
#
_cell.length_a   1.000
_cell.length_b   1.000
_cell.length_c   1.000
_cell.angle_alpha   90.00
_cell.angle_beta   90.00
_cell.angle_gamma   90.00
#
_symmetry.space_group_name_H-M   'P 1'
#
loop_
_entity.id
_entity.type
_entity.pdbx_description
1 polymer ?
#
loop_
_entity_poly.entity_id
_entity_poly.type
_entity_poly.pdbx_seq_one_letter_code
_entity_poly.pdbx_strand_id
1 'polypeptide(L)'
;MNLIAYAWGLRNLKKGDELLVSLMEHHSNIVPWKIISKLNGFTIKYAKVGADGILDYEDFESKVSSKTKLVSLSHVSNVSGVINDVKRIAKVAHESDA
;
A
#
# COMPACT_ATOMS: atom_id res chain seq x y z
N MET A 1 3.92 10.93 2.69
CA MET A 1 2.57 10.34 2.63
C MET A 1 1.53 11.08 3.46
N ASN A 2 1.88 11.74 4.58
CA ASN A 2 0.93 12.45 5.46
C ASN A 2 -0.11 13.30 4.72
N LEU A 3 0.32 14.13 3.77
CA LEU A 3 -0.59 14.99 3.00
C LEU A 3 -1.69 14.18 2.31
N ILE A 4 -1.36 13.10 1.60
CA ILE A 4 -2.33 12.25 0.91
C ILE A 4 -3.24 11.54 1.91
N ALA A 5 -2.68 10.99 3.00
CA ALA A 5 -3.47 10.31 4.02
C ALA A 5 -4.54 11.22 4.66
N TYR A 6 -4.17 12.44 5.02
CA TYR A 6 -5.09 13.36 5.69
C TYR A 6 -5.99 14.13 4.71
N ALA A 7 -5.48 14.58 3.56
CA ALA A 7 -6.27 15.37 2.61
C ALA A 7 -7.22 14.52 1.76
N TRP A 8 -6.80 13.31 1.39
CA TRP A 8 -7.58 12.42 0.53
C TRP A 8 -8.08 11.18 1.29
N GLY A 9 -7.22 10.50 2.04
CA GLY A 9 -7.55 9.24 2.71
C GLY A 9 -8.73 9.35 3.67
N LEU A 10 -8.77 10.40 4.51
CA LEU A 10 -9.86 10.65 5.46
C LEU A 10 -11.24 10.78 4.80
N ARG A 11 -11.31 11.22 3.55
CA ARG A 11 -12.57 11.47 2.84
C ARG A 11 -12.99 10.32 1.93
N ASN A 12 -12.03 9.54 1.44
CA ASN A 12 -12.25 8.56 0.36
C ASN A 12 -12.18 7.11 0.84
N LEU A 13 -11.48 6.81 1.94
CA LEU A 13 -11.42 5.47 2.51
C LEU A 13 -12.46 5.30 3.61
N LYS A 14 -13.24 4.23 3.55
CA LYS A 14 -14.32 3.92 4.48
C LYS A 14 -14.28 2.48 4.95
N LYS A 15 -15.12 2.15 5.92
CA LYS A 15 -15.27 0.79 6.44
C LYS A 15 -15.54 -0.21 5.31
N GLY A 16 -14.72 -1.25 5.25
CA GLY A 16 -14.79 -2.29 4.22
C GLY A 16 -13.81 -2.11 3.05
N ASP A 17 -13.25 -0.90 2.88
CA ASP A 17 -12.18 -0.67 1.91
C ASP A 17 -10.86 -1.24 2.40
N GLU A 18 -9.95 -1.46 1.45
CA GLU A 18 -8.61 -1.97 1.69
C GLU A 18 -7.56 -0.99 1.14
N LEU A 19 -6.49 -0.82 1.91
CA LEU A 19 -5.29 -0.12 1.50
C LEU A 19 -4.13 -1.11 1.56
N LEU A 20 -3.36 -1.23 0.48
CA LEU A 20 -2.23 -2.15 0.39
C LEU A 20 -0.91 -1.38 0.48
N VAL A 21 -0.07 -1.76 1.44
CA VAL A 21 1.34 -1.34 1.61
C VAL A 21 2.24 -2.56 1.57
N SER A 22 3.55 -2.40 1.52
CA SER A 22 4.51 -3.50 1.70
C SER A 22 5.12 -3.50 3.10
N LEU A 23 5.75 -4.61 3.48
CA LEU A 23 6.55 -4.69 4.71
C LEU A 23 7.89 -3.92 4.63
N MET A 24 8.29 -3.43 3.46
CA MET A 24 9.52 -2.62 3.29
C MET A 24 9.27 -1.11 3.43
N GLU A 25 8.02 -0.68 3.63
CA GLU A 25 7.72 0.75 3.67
C GLU A 25 8.35 1.48 4.86
N HIS A 26 8.87 2.67 4.60
CA HIS A 26 9.31 3.57 5.67
C HIS A 26 8.13 3.93 6.57
N HIS A 27 8.38 4.17 7.86
CA HIS A 27 7.33 4.48 8.85
C HIS A 27 6.43 5.67 8.45
N SER A 28 6.97 6.67 7.76
CA SER A 28 6.20 7.80 7.22
C SER A 28 5.16 7.42 6.16
N ASN A 29 5.26 6.20 5.61
CA ASN A 29 4.32 5.60 4.68
C ASN A 29 3.47 4.47 5.30
N ILE A 30 3.53 4.25 6.62
CA ILE A 30 2.67 3.27 7.34
C ILE A 30 1.87 3.95 8.44
N VAL A 31 2.54 4.73 9.28
CA VAL A 31 1.94 5.30 10.50
C VAL A 31 0.71 6.18 10.20
N PRO A 32 0.73 7.07 9.19
CA PRO A 32 -0.44 7.89 8.88
C PRO A 32 -1.66 7.04 8.50
N TRP A 33 -1.45 6.02 7.66
CA TRP A 33 -2.52 5.09 7.26
C TRP A 33 -3.09 4.35 8.45
N LYS A 34 -2.23 3.85 9.35
CA LYS A 34 -2.64 3.15 10.57
C LYS A 34 -3.43 4.05 11.54
N ILE A 35 -3.13 5.36 11.58
CA ILE A 35 -3.89 6.32 12.38
C ILE A 35 -5.29 6.49 11.77
N ILE A 36 -5.36 6.81 10.48
CA ILE A 36 -6.66 7.10 9.84
C ILE A 36 -7.53 5.84 9.65
N SER A 37 -6.93 4.65 9.57
CA SER A 37 -7.67 3.38 9.48
C SER A 37 -8.48 3.11 10.75
N LYS A 38 -7.98 3.53 11.92
CA LYS A 38 -8.72 3.47 13.18
C LYS A 38 -9.89 4.46 13.23
N LEU A 39 -9.79 5.57 12.50
CA LEU A 39 -10.85 6.58 12.43
C LEU A 39 -11.95 6.17 11.45
N ASN A 40 -11.57 5.68 10.26
CA ASN A 40 -12.51 5.42 9.15
C ASN A 40 -12.93 3.94 9.02
N GLY A 41 -12.23 3.03 9.71
CA GLY A 41 -12.56 1.60 9.75
C GLY A 41 -12.16 0.79 8.51
N PHE A 42 -11.32 1.33 7.62
CA PHE A 42 -10.77 0.57 6.49
C PHE A 42 -9.63 -0.37 6.94
N THR A 43 -9.33 -1.37 6.12
CA THR A 43 -8.32 -2.40 6.43
C THR A 43 -7.00 -2.08 5.75
N ILE A 44 -5.88 -2.25 6.47
CA ILE A 44 -4.54 -2.18 5.86
C ILE A 44 -4.03 -3.60 5.64
N LYS A 45 -3.70 -3.91 4.39
CA LYS A 45 -3.01 -5.14 4.00
C LYS A 45 -1.53 -4.86 3.79
N TYR A 46 -0.71 -5.87 4.04
CA TYR A 46 0.74 -5.79 3.91
C TYR A 46 1.23 -6.85 2.93
N ALA A 47 1.77 -6.43 1.80
CA ALA A 47 2.51 -7.28 0.86
C ALA A 47 3.84 -7.71 1.49
N LYS A 48 4.18 -8.98 1.35
CA LYS A 48 5.40 -9.57 1.87
C LYS A 48 6.62 -9.06 1.11
N VAL A 49 7.76 -9.25 1.76
CA VAL A 49 9.08 -8.96 1.21
C VAL A 49 9.91 -10.22 1.41
N GLY A 50 10.59 -10.65 0.36
CA GLY A 50 11.48 -11.80 0.38
C GLY A 50 12.68 -11.58 1.31
N ALA A 51 13.39 -12.66 1.61
CA ALA A 51 14.61 -12.59 2.43
C ALA A 51 15.74 -11.80 1.75
N ASP A 52 15.68 -11.64 0.44
CA ASP A 52 16.54 -10.80 -0.40
C ASP A 52 16.16 -9.31 -0.37
N GLY A 53 15.10 -8.94 0.35
CA GLY A 53 14.61 -7.56 0.43
C GLY A 53 13.81 -7.11 -0.79
N ILE A 54 13.45 -8.03 -1.70
CA ILE A 54 12.63 -7.76 -2.88
C ILE A 54 11.15 -7.91 -2.54
N LEU A 55 10.31 -7.06 -3.12
CA LEU A 55 8.86 -7.19 -3.00
C LEU A 55 8.40 -8.55 -3.54
N ASP A 56 7.63 -9.29 -2.74
CA ASP A 56 6.97 -10.50 -3.21
C ASP A 56 5.79 -10.09 -4.09
N TYR A 57 6.00 -10.06 -5.40
CA TYR A 57 5.00 -9.59 -6.35
C TYR A 57 3.79 -10.54 -6.45
N GLU A 58 3.96 -11.83 -6.17
CA GLU A 58 2.88 -12.80 -6.20
C GLU A 58 1.96 -12.61 -4.98
N ASP A 59 2.56 -12.42 -3.79
CA ASP A 59 1.83 -12.07 -2.57
C ASP A 59 1.20 -10.66 -2.68
N PHE A 60 1.86 -9.71 -3.33
CA PHE A 60 1.28 -8.40 -3.64
C PHE A 60 0.04 -8.52 -4.54
N GLU A 61 0.16 -9.17 -5.69
CA GLU A 61 -0.93 -9.33 -6.67
C GLU A 61 -2.12 -10.09 -6.08
N SER A 62 -1.87 -11.16 -5.31
CA SER A 62 -2.95 -11.93 -4.67
C SER A 62 -3.70 -11.16 -3.58
N LYS A 63 -3.12 -10.07 -3.04
CA LYS A 63 -3.75 -9.24 -2.00
C LYS A 63 -4.55 -8.08 -2.54
N VAL A 64 -4.26 -7.66 -3.78
CA VAL A 64 -5.08 -6.68 -4.49
C VAL A 64 -6.43 -7.33 -4.79
N SER A 65 -7.50 -6.60 -4.48
CA SER A 65 -8.88 -7.08 -4.64
C SER A 65 -9.80 -5.94 -5.08
N SER A 66 -11.04 -6.26 -5.43
CA SER A 66 -12.07 -5.25 -5.73
C SER A 66 -12.40 -4.29 -4.58
N LYS A 67 -11.94 -4.59 -3.35
CA LYS A 67 -12.04 -3.71 -2.19
C LYS A 67 -10.83 -2.81 -2.00
N THR A 68 -9.74 -3.05 -2.74
CA THR A 68 -8.55 -2.20 -2.68
C THR A 68 -8.88 -0.86 -3.31
N LYS A 69 -8.64 0.22 -2.55
CA LYS A 69 -8.90 1.61 -2.98
C LYS A 69 -7.66 2.47 -3.03
N LEU A 70 -6.54 1.95 -2.54
CA LEU A 70 -5.26 2.60 -2.65
C LEU A 70 -4.14 1.57 -2.49
N VAL A 71 -3.17 1.63 -3.39
CA VAL A 71 -1.86 0.99 -3.22
C VAL A 71 -0.83 2.08 -2.90
N SER A 72 -0.08 1.90 -1.81
CA SER A 72 0.93 2.86 -1.36
C SER A 72 2.27 2.16 -1.17
N LEU A 73 3.17 2.32 -2.14
CA LEU A 73 4.47 1.65 -2.18
C LEU A 73 5.61 2.61 -2.49
N SER A 74 6.78 2.32 -1.95
CA SER A 74 8.03 2.99 -2.27
C SER A 74 8.54 2.60 -3.67
N HIS A 75 9.02 3.58 -4.43
CA HIS A 75 9.69 3.30 -5.71
C HIS A 75 11.06 2.65 -5.48
N VAL A 76 11.80 3.15 -4.49
CA VAL A 76 13.07 2.57 -4.06
C VAL A 76 13.03 2.38 -2.55
N SER A 77 13.35 1.18 -2.08
CA SER A 77 13.47 0.92 -0.64
C SER A 77 14.67 1.67 -0.07
N ASN A 78 14.47 2.39 1.03
CA ASN A 78 15.54 3.08 1.74
C ASN A 78 16.39 2.14 2.61
N VAL A 79 15.98 0.87 2.75
CA VAL A 79 16.70 -0.14 3.53
C VAL A 79 17.45 -1.10 2.61
N SER A 80 16.74 -1.74 1.66
CA SER A 80 17.35 -2.72 0.76
C SER A 80 17.95 -2.11 -0.51
N GLY A 81 17.60 -0.87 -0.85
CA GLY A 81 18.01 -0.24 -2.12
C GLY A 81 17.31 -0.81 -3.36
N VAL A 82 16.42 -1.80 -3.19
CA VAL A 82 15.66 -2.40 -4.29
C VAL A 82 14.77 -1.35 -4.95
N ILE A 83 14.83 -1.31 -6.28
CA ILE A 83 13.95 -0.50 -7.13
C ILE A 83 12.75 -1.37 -7.49
N ASN A 84 11.57 -0.98 -7.03
CA ASN A 84 10.33 -1.69 -7.34
C ASN A 84 9.84 -1.33 -8.75
N ASP A 85 9.27 -2.30 -9.46
CA ASP A 85 8.64 -2.07 -10.76
C ASP A 85 7.30 -1.37 -10.58
N VAL A 86 7.36 -0.03 -10.48
CA VAL A 86 6.18 0.82 -10.30
C VAL A 86 5.21 0.73 -11.48
N LYS A 87 5.67 0.35 -12.68
CA LYS A 87 4.78 0.17 -13.84
C LYS A 87 3.93 -1.08 -13.67
N ARG A 88 4.55 -2.19 -13.26
CA ARG A 88 3.83 -3.43 -12.91
C ARG A 88 2.83 -3.18 -11.79
N ILE A 89 3.27 -2.54 -10.71
CA ILE A 89 2.43 -2.22 -9.55
C ILE A 89 1.22 -1.38 -9.96
N ALA A 90 1.43 -0.30 -10.73
CA ALA A 90 0.35 0.58 -11.18
C ALA A 90 -0.64 -0.16 -12.09
N LYS A 91 -0.15 -1.04 -12.98
CA LYS A 91 -1.00 -1.85 -13.84
C LYS A 91 -1.94 -2.73 -13.00
N VAL A 92 -1.39 -3.48 -12.05
CA VAL A 92 -2.17 -4.38 -11.17
C VAL A 92 -3.19 -3.61 -10.33
N ALA A 93 -2.81 -2.45 -9.79
CA ALA A 93 -3.73 -1.60 -9.02
C ALA A 93 -4.92 -1.15 -9.88
N HIS A 94 -4.65 -0.62 -11.07
CA HIS A 94 -5.71 -0.13 -11.97
C HIS A 94 -6.61 -1.25 -12.52
N GLU A 95 -6.09 -2.47 -12.70
CA GLU A 95 -6.91 -3.63 -13.08
C GLU A 95 -8.00 -3.97 -12.05
N SER A 96 -7.81 -3.56 -10.78
CA SER A 96 -8.79 -3.71 -9.69
C SER A 96 -9.48 -2.40 -9.30
N ASP A 97 -9.33 -1.34 -10.12
CA ASP A 97 -9.89 0.00 -9.87
C ASP A 97 -9.47 0.59 -8.50
N ALA A 98 -8.19 0.35 -8.17
CA ALA A 98 -7.51 0.80 -6.96
C ALA A 98 -6.55 1.97 -7.21
#